data_AF-A0A1R3GIF6-F1
#
_entry.id   AF-A0A1R3GIF6-F1
#
_cell.length_a   1.000
_cell.length_b   1.000
_cell.length_c   1.000
_cell.angle_alpha   90.00
_cell.angle_beta   90.00
_cell.angle_gamma   90.00
#
_symmetry.space_group_name_H-M   'P 1'
#
loop_
_entity.id
_entity.type
_entity.pdbx_description
1 polymer ?
#
loop_
_entity_poly.entity_id
_entity_poly.type
_entity_poly.pdbx_seq_one_letter_code
_entity_poly.pdbx_strand_id
1 'polypeptide(L)'
;MFSIDIVDPEFSTAQEFKDLVWKVVETARKPNLSDYFPVLKRFDLQGMRKHARVYYDRMHEIFDELIDKRMEARASDSTTKNGDFLDVLLDQWEENGGSVLNRESIKPLIQNLFIAGWETFATTAEWAMVELLQNPEAMQKTKKELIEVIGIEVWIDYHIFKLL
;
A
#
# COMPACT_ATOMS: atom_id res chain seq x y z
N MET A 1 3.62 4.94 7.14
CA MET A 1 3.22 5.70 5.93
C MET A 1 1.91 6.42 6.18
N PHE A 2 0.88 5.72 6.67
CA PHE A 2 -0.33 6.31 7.23
C PHE A 2 -0.46 5.87 8.70
N SER A 3 -1.00 6.71 9.57
CA SER A 3 -1.33 6.32 10.96
C SER A 3 -2.66 5.58 11.06
N ILE A 4 -3.49 5.69 10.03
CA ILE A 4 -4.67 4.86 9.84
C ILE A 4 -4.18 3.57 9.19
N ASP A 5 -4.59 2.45 9.76
CA ASP A 5 -4.29 1.16 9.17
C ASP A 5 -5.24 0.90 7.99
N ILE A 6 -4.79 1.34 6.81
CA ILE A 6 -5.45 1.10 5.52
C ILE A 6 -5.39 -0.40 5.14
N VAL A 7 -4.73 -1.23 5.94
CA VAL A 7 -4.56 -2.68 5.77
C VAL A 7 -5.20 -3.48 6.92
N ASP A 8 -5.91 -2.83 7.85
CA ASP A 8 -6.52 -3.47 9.01
C ASP A 8 -7.64 -4.43 8.59
N PRO A 9 -7.56 -5.75 8.88
CA PRO A 9 -8.61 -6.70 8.56
C PRO A 9 -9.95 -6.43 9.28
N GLU A 10 -10.00 -5.61 10.34
CA GLU A 10 -11.25 -5.15 10.95
C GLU A 10 -11.93 -4.02 10.17
N PHE A 11 -11.21 -3.40 9.23
CA PHE A 11 -11.72 -2.30 8.40
C PHE A 11 -12.10 -2.85 7.01
N SER A 12 -13.39 -2.89 6.69
CA SER A 12 -13.88 -3.42 5.39
C SER A 12 -13.20 -2.79 4.16
N THR A 13 -12.73 -1.54 4.27
CA THR A 13 -12.02 -0.80 3.22
C THR A 13 -10.60 -1.34 2.98
N ALA A 14 -9.97 -2.01 3.94
CA ALA A 14 -8.59 -2.51 3.81
C ALA A 14 -8.49 -3.71 2.86
N GLN A 15 -9.39 -4.67 3.00
CA GLN A 15 -9.45 -5.82 2.09
C GLN A 15 -9.83 -5.37 0.67
N GLU A 16 -10.78 -4.42 0.55
CA GLU A 16 -11.12 -3.81 -0.72
C GLU A 16 -9.91 -3.11 -1.35
N PHE A 17 -9.19 -2.30 -0.58
CA PHE A 17 -7.99 -1.60 -1.05
C PHE A 17 -6.90 -2.56 -1.52
N LYS A 18 -6.64 -3.63 -0.75
CA LYS A 18 -5.71 -4.70 -1.13
C LYS A 18 -6.10 -5.35 -2.45
N ASP A 19 -7.38 -5.69 -2.62
CA ASP A 19 -7.88 -6.31 -3.86
C ASP A 19 -7.75 -5.36 -5.07
N LEU A 20 -7.98 -4.06 -4.87
CA LEU A 20 -7.78 -3.04 -5.91
C LEU A 20 -6.31 -2.91 -6.30
N VAL A 21 -5.40 -2.82 -5.32
CA VAL A 21 -3.95 -2.77 -5.56
C VAL A 21 -3.50 -4.01 -6.32
N TRP A 22 -3.96 -5.20 -5.91
CA TRP A 22 -3.66 -6.44 -6.60
C TRP A 22 -4.10 -6.42 -8.07
N LYS A 23 -5.35 -6.00 -8.34
CA LYS A 23 -5.87 -5.91 -9.71
C LYS A 23 -5.15 -4.87 -10.57
N VAL A 24 -4.75 -3.74 -9.99
CA VAL A 24 -3.93 -2.72 -10.68
C VAL A 24 -2.58 -3.30 -11.08
N VAL A 25 -1.87 -3.94 -10.15
CA VAL A 25 -0.55 -4.54 -10.41
C VAL A 25 -0.66 -5.70 -11.41
N GLU A 26 -1.67 -6.57 -11.28
CA GLU A 26 -1.92 -7.66 -12.23
C GLU A 26 -2.18 -7.13 -13.63
N THR A 27 -2.96 -6.06 -13.76
CA THR A 27 -3.24 -5.42 -15.05
C THR A 27 -1.99 -4.76 -15.61
N ALA A 28 -1.17 -4.09 -14.79
CA ALA A 28 0.08 -3.47 -15.23
C ALA A 28 1.13 -4.48 -15.71
N ARG A 29 1.13 -5.69 -15.14
CA ARG A 29 2.08 -6.77 -15.51
C ARG A 29 1.69 -7.53 -16.78
N LYS A 30 0.45 -7.43 -17.26
CA LYS A 30 0.00 -8.13 -18.46
C LYS A 30 0.59 -7.50 -19.73
N PRO A 31 1.18 -8.29 -20.65
CA PRO A 31 1.64 -7.77 -21.92
C PRO A 31 0.51 -7.09 -22.70
N ASN A 32 0.76 -5.87 -23.16
CA ASN A 32 -0.21 -5.08 -23.90
C ASN A 32 0.38 -4.68 -25.26
N LEU A 33 -0.26 -5.14 -26.34
CA LEU A 33 0.10 -4.89 -27.73
C LEU A 33 0.20 -3.39 -28.03
N SER A 34 -0.60 -2.57 -27.36
CA SER A 34 -0.56 -1.12 -27.52
C SER A 34 0.76 -0.49 -27.06
N ASP A 35 1.51 -1.17 -26.18
CA ASP A 35 2.79 -0.69 -25.65
C ASP A 35 3.95 -1.01 -26.61
N TYR A 36 3.80 -2.07 -27.42
CA TYR A 36 4.74 -2.44 -28.48
C TYR A 36 4.43 -1.78 -29.83
N PHE A 37 3.16 -1.52 -30.12
CA PHE A 37 2.69 -0.96 -31.39
C PHE A 37 1.88 0.34 -31.14
N PRO A 38 2.54 1.52 -31.12
CA PRO A 38 1.88 2.79 -30.79
C PRO A 38 0.69 3.15 -31.70
N VAL A 39 0.65 2.65 -32.93
CA VAL A 39 -0.48 2.85 -33.87
C VAL A 39 -1.77 2.20 -33.34
N LEU A 40 -1.66 1.11 -32.58
CA LEU A 40 -2.79 0.39 -32.00
C LEU A 40 -3.30 1.02 -30.69
N LYS A 41 -2.55 1.98 -30.14
CA LYS A 41 -2.78 2.61 -28.84
C LYS A 41 -4.18 3.19 -28.68
N ARG A 42 -4.77 3.72 -29.76
CA ARG A 42 -6.10 4.35 -29.72
C ARG A 42 -7.25 3.35 -29.63
N PHE A 43 -7.03 2.10 -30.00
CA PHE A 43 -8.11 1.11 -30.13
C PHE A 43 -8.32 0.30 -28.85
N ASP A 44 -7.34 0.31 -27.93
CA ASP A 44 -7.38 -0.49 -26.69
C ASP A 44 -7.81 -1.94 -26.99
N LEU A 45 -7.12 -2.61 -27.93
CA LEU A 45 -7.56 -3.89 -28.50
C LEU A 45 -7.76 -5.00 -27.45
N GLN A 46 -7.02 -4.93 -26.35
CA GLN A 46 -7.12 -5.87 -25.23
C GLN A 46 -8.02 -5.34 -24.10
N GLY A 47 -8.62 -4.15 -24.26
CA GLY A 47 -9.44 -3.49 -23.25
C GLY A 47 -8.69 -3.11 -21.98
N MET A 48 -7.35 -3.17 -21.98
CA MET A 48 -6.50 -3.06 -20.80
C MET A 48 -6.71 -1.73 -20.09
N ARG A 49 -6.81 -0.62 -20.85
CA ARG A 49 -7.04 0.70 -20.25
C ARG A 49 -8.41 0.79 -19.63
N LYS A 50 -9.44 0.31 -20.32
CA LYS A 50 -10.81 0.33 -19.80
C LYS A 50 -10.92 -0.47 -18.50
N HIS A 51 -10.31 -1.65 -18.44
CA HIS A 51 -10.32 -2.49 -17.23
C HIS A 51 -9.52 -1.86 -16.10
N ALA A 52 -8.30 -1.38 -16.37
CA ALA A 52 -7.47 -0.71 -15.37
C ALA A 52 -8.20 0.48 -14.75
N ARG A 53 -8.85 1.31 -15.59
CA ARG A 53 -9.55 2.53 -15.15
C ARG A 53 -10.55 2.26 -14.03
N VAL A 54 -11.32 1.16 -14.09
CA VAL A 54 -12.31 0.83 -13.05
C VAL A 54 -11.64 0.67 -11.68
N TYR A 55 -10.48 0.00 -11.62
CA TYR A 55 -9.76 -0.20 -10.37
C TYR A 55 -9.03 1.06 -9.90
N TYR A 56 -8.48 1.84 -10.83
CA TYR A 56 -7.86 3.13 -10.53
C TYR A 56 -8.88 4.12 -9.97
N ASP A 57 -10.05 4.26 -10.60
CA ASP A 57 -11.09 5.20 -10.18
C ASP A 57 -11.57 4.86 -8.75
N ARG A 58 -11.86 3.58 -8.47
CA ARG A 58 -12.25 3.15 -7.11
C ARG A 58 -11.14 3.35 -6.07
N MET A 59 -9.89 3.13 -6.44
CA MET A 59 -8.75 3.39 -5.55
C MET A 59 -8.59 4.89 -5.25
N HIS A 60 -8.81 5.74 -6.25
CA HIS A 60 -8.80 7.19 -6.07
C HIS A 60 -9.94 7.67 -5.17
N GLU A 61 -11.13 7.07 -5.26
CA GLU A 61 -12.24 7.35 -4.33
C GLU A 61 -11.85 7.06 -2.87
N ILE A 62 -11.18 5.94 -2.60
CA ILE A 62 -10.68 5.60 -1.25
C ILE A 62 -9.68 6.66 -0.76
N PHE A 63 -8.79 7.15 -1.64
CA PHE A 63 -7.86 8.22 -1.28
C PHE A 63 -8.56 9.56 -1.07
N ASP A 64 -9.60 9.87 -1.85
CA ASP A 64 -10.43 11.06 -1.63
C ASP A 64 -11.10 11.01 -0.27
N GLU A 65 -11.72 9.87 0.10
CA GLU A 65 -12.33 9.67 1.43
C GLU A 65 -11.30 9.81 2.57
N LEU A 66 -10.09 9.30 2.38
CA LEU A 66 -9.00 9.41 3.36
C LEU A 66 -8.56 10.86 3.54
N ILE A 67 -8.39 11.60 2.44
CA ILE A 67 -8.02 13.01 2.45
C ILE A 67 -9.13 13.83 3.13
N ASP A 68 -10.40 13.59 2.78
CA ASP A 68 -11.56 14.29 3.35
C ASP A 68 -11.63 14.10 4.85
N LYS A 69 -11.60 12.85 5.33
CA LYS A 69 -11.59 12.54 6.77
C LYS A 69 -10.44 13.23 7.50
N ARG A 70 -9.26 13.29 6.88
CA ARG A 70 -8.10 13.95 7.50
C ARG A 70 -8.25 15.47 7.55
N MET A 71 -8.76 16.09 6.47
CA MET A 71 -9.01 17.52 6.42
C MET A 71 -10.11 17.94 7.41
N GLU A 72 -11.18 17.16 7.53
CA GLU A 72 -12.25 17.37 8.51
C GLU A 72 -11.72 17.30 9.95
N ALA A 73 -10.92 16.29 10.27
CA ALA A 73 -10.29 16.17 11.58
C ALA A 73 -9.44 17.40 11.91
N ARG A 74 -8.57 17.83 10.98
CA ARG A 74 -7.72 19.02 11.12
C ARG A 74 -8.51 20.32 11.28
N ALA A 75 -9.64 20.45 10.59
CA ALA A 75 -10.51 21.62 10.70
C ALA A 75 -11.23 21.66 12.06
N SER A 76 -11.52 20.51 12.67
CA SER A 76 -12.17 20.41 13.98
C SER A 76 -11.22 20.67 15.15
N ASP A 77 -9.96 20.24 15.05
CA ASP A 77 -8.92 20.45 16.05
C ASP A 77 -7.55 20.45 15.37
N SER A 78 -6.86 21.59 15.38
CA SER A 78 -5.55 21.76 14.73
C SER A 78 -4.41 20.94 15.37
N THR A 79 -4.65 20.34 16.55
CA THR A 79 -3.68 19.44 17.20
C THR A 79 -3.80 17.98 16.77
N THR A 80 -4.81 17.61 15.99
CA THR A 80 -5.04 16.22 15.51
C THR A 80 -4.13 15.75 14.38
N LYS A 81 -2.94 16.35 14.23
CA LYS A 81 -1.95 15.86 13.26
C LYS A 81 -1.37 14.53 13.76
N ASN A 82 -1.42 13.52 12.90
CA ASN A 82 -0.85 12.21 13.16
C ASN A 82 0.66 12.16 12.87
N GLY A 83 1.20 13.19 12.21
CA GLY A 83 2.61 13.29 11.84
C GLY A 83 3.03 12.27 10.78
N ASP A 84 2.06 11.76 10.00
CA ASP A 84 2.30 10.76 8.96
C ASP A 84 2.56 11.40 7.58
N PHE A 85 2.77 10.56 6.56
CA PHE A 85 3.11 11.06 5.22
C PHE A 85 1.97 11.88 4.60
N LEU A 86 0.71 11.51 4.85
CA LEU A 86 -0.43 12.31 4.40
C LEU A 86 -0.39 13.70 5.03
N ASP A 87 -0.02 13.79 6.31
CA ASP A 87 0.06 15.09 6.97
C ASP A 87 1.11 16.02 6.34
N VAL A 88 2.26 15.48 5.97
CA VAL A 88 3.31 16.25 5.26
C VAL A 88 2.81 16.75 3.90
N LEU A 89 2.07 15.92 3.16
CA LEU A 89 1.51 16.32 1.86
C LEU A 89 0.42 17.38 2.00
N LEU A 90 -0.44 17.27 3.02
CA LEU A 90 -1.48 18.27 3.28
C LEU A 90 -0.87 19.59 3.74
N ASP A 91 0.17 19.57 4.58
CA ASP A 91 0.88 20.77 5.01
C ASP A 91 1.49 21.50 3.80
N GLN A 92 2.11 20.76 2.86
CA GLN A 92 2.63 21.33 1.61
C GLN A 92 1.54 21.88 0.69
N TRP A 93 0.35 21.27 0.67
CA TRP A 93 -0.78 21.78 -0.08
C TRP A 93 -1.27 23.12 0.50
N GLU A 94 -1.46 23.17 1.82
CA GLU A 94 -1.90 24.36 2.54
C GLU A 94 -0.90 25.53 2.40
N GLU A 95 0.41 25.27 2.56
CA GLU A 95 1.47 26.29 2.46
C GLU A 95 1.56 26.95 1.07
N ASN A 96 1.39 26.15 0.01
CA ASN A 96 1.54 26.63 -1.38
C ASN A 96 0.22 27.07 -2.02
N GLY A 97 -0.88 27.06 -1.26
CA GLY A 97 -2.21 27.42 -1.75
C GLY A 97 -2.69 26.57 -2.93
N GLY A 98 -2.23 25.32 -3.05
CA GLY A 98 -2.61 24.43 -4.15
C GLY A 98 -1.85 24.59 -5.47
N SER A 99 -0.88 25.49 -5.55
CA SER A 99 -0.14 25.79 -6.79
C SER A 99 0.88 24.72 -7.18
N VAL A 100 1.57 24.14 -6.19
CA VAL A 100 2.60 23.11 -6.38
C VAL A 100 2.03 21.72 -6.15
N LEU A 101 1.27 21.56 -5.08
CA LEU A 101 0.69 20.30 -4.64
C LEU A 101 -0.78 20.54 -4.31
N ASN A 102 -1.64 19.69 -4.84
CA ASN A 102 -3.08 19.71 -4.59
C ASN A 102 -3.61 18.26 -4.59
N ARG A 103 -4.91 18.11 -4.34
CA ARG A 103 -5.58 16.81 -4.31
C ARG A 103 -5.26 15.89 -5.49
N GLU A 104 -5.26 16.41 -6.71
CA GLU A 104 -5.01 15.62 -7.93
C GLU A 104 -3.55 15.15 -8.05
N SER A 105 -2.62 15.87 -7.42
CA SER A 105 -1.21 15.46 -7.32
C SER A 105 -0.93 14.55 -6.11
N ILE A 106 -1.66 14.71 -5.00
CA ILE A 106 -1.46 13.93 -3.77
C ILE A 106 -1.87 12.47 -3.97
N LYS A 107 -3.03 12.21 -4.59
CA LYS A 107 -3.54 10.85 -4.85
C LYS A 107 -2.51 9.94 -5.55
N PRO A 108 -1.94 10.32 -6.71
CA PRO A 108 -0.96 9.48 -7.39
C PRO A 108 0.37 9.36 -6.61
N LEU A 109 0.76 10.35 -5.79
CA LEU A 109 1.94 10.23 -4.94
C LEU A 109 1.77 9.16 -3.85
N ILE A 110 0.63 9.21 -3.16
CA ILE A 110 0.25 8.19 -2.17
C ILE A 110 0.21 6.81 -2.82
N GLN A 111 -0.45 6.69 -3.97
CA GLN A 111 -0.55 5.45 -4.72
C GLN A 111 0.83 4.87 -5.06
N ASN A 112 1.69 5.68 -5.69
CA ASN A 112 3.02 5.25 -6.12
C ASN A 112 3.86 4.77 -4.94
N LEU A 113 3.86 5.53 -3.84
CA LEU A 113 4.63 5.18 -2.66
C LEU A 113 4.12 3.89 -2.00
N PHE A 114 2.79 3.73 -1.91
CA PHE A 114 2.18 2.53 -1.33
C PHE A 114 2.50 1.29 -2.16
N ILE A 115 2.26 1.32 -3.48
CA ILE A 115 2.49 0.16 -4.36
C ILE A 115 3.97 -0.23 -4.37
N ALA A 116 4.87 0.74 -4.53
CA ALA A 116 6.30 0.48 -4.55
C ALA A 116 6.81 -0.10 -3.21
N GLY A 117 6.31 0.41 -2.08
CA GLY A 117 6.64 -0.09 -0.76
C GLY A 117 6.10 -1.50 -0.50
N TRP A 118 4.84 -1.74 -0.84
CA TRP A 118 4.18 -3.04 -0.65
C TRP A 118 4.86 -4.15 -1.44
N GLU A 119 5.07 -3.95 -2.74
CA GLU A 119 5.57 -5.00 -3.65
C GLU A 119 6.98 -5.44 -3.27
N THR A 120 7.86 -4.49 -2.96
CA THR A 120 9.25 -4.76 -2.57
C THR A 120 9.34 -5.42 -1.20
N PHE A 121 8.55 -4.95 -0.23
CA PHE A 121 8.48 -5.55 1.10
C PHE A 121 7.95 -6.98 1.05
N ALA A 122 6.81 -7.21 0.39
CA ALA A 122 6.18 -8.53 0.29
C ALA A 122 7.13 -9.54 -0.38
N THR A 123 7.76 -9.15 -1.49
CA THR A 123 8.74 -10.00 -2.19
C THR A 123 9.93 -10.33 -1.29
N THR A 124 10.49 -9.34 -0.59
CA THR A 124 11.64 -9.56 0.31
C THR A 124 11.28 -10.47 1.47
N ALA A 125 10.09 -10.30 2.06
CA ALA A 125 9.60 -11.13 3.15
C ALA A 125 9.37 -12.58 2.69
N GLU A 126 8.76 -12.78 1.51
CA GLU A 126 8.58 -14.10 0.91
C GLU A 126 9.92 -14.81 0.70
N TRP A 127 10.91 -14.14 0.09
CA TRP A 127 12.24 -14.71 -0.11
C TRP A 127 12.96 -15.00 1.20
N ALA A 128 12.89 -14.09 2.18
CA ALA A 128 13.49 -14.32 3.50
C ALA A 128 12.90 -15.59 4.15
N MET A 129 11.60 -15.80 4.05
CA MET A 129 10.94 -17.00 4.57
C MET A 129 11.35 -18.26 3.79
N VAL A 130 11.43 -18.19 2.46
CA VAL A 130 11.92 -19.30 1.63
C VAL A 130 13.34 -19.70 2.03
N GLU A 131 14.26 -18.74 2.19
CA GLU A 131 15.64 -18.98 2.61
C GLU A 131 15.71 -19.61 4.02
N LEU A 132 14.91 -19.11 4.96
CA LEU A 132 14.86 -19.69 6.31
C LEU A 132 14.32 -21.12 6.30
N LEU A 133 13.31 -21.43 5.49
CA LEU A 133 12.77 -22.79 5.39
C LEU A 133 13.75 -23.77 4.72
N GLN A 134 14.59 -23.28 3.82
CA GLN A 134 15.63 -24.08 3.17
C GLN A 134 16.90 -24.25 4.05
N ASN A 135 17.09 -23.40 5.05
CA ASN A 135 18.22 -23.46 5.98
C ASN A 135 17.76 -23.63 7.45
N PRO A 136 17.62 -24.88 7.93
CA PRO A 136 17.17 -25.17 9.29
C PRO A 136 18.04 -24.57 10.39
N GLU A 137 19.36 -24.44 10.18
CA GLU A 137 20.28 -23.86 11.16
C GLU A 137 20.01 -22.35 11.33
N ALA A 138 19.88 -21.63 10.21
CA ALA A 138 19.51 -20.21 10.23
C ALA A 138 18.14 -19.98 10.89
N MET A 139 17.14 -20.81 10.55
CA MET A 139 15.80 -20.76 11.16
C MET A 139 15.84 -20.97 12.67
N GLN A 140 16.61 -21.94 13.16
CA GLN A 140 16.75 -22.18 14.61
C GLN A 140 17.39 -21.00 15.33
N LYS A 141 18.44 -20.42 14.73
CA LYS A 141 19.11 -19.24 15.27
C LYS A 141 18.18 -18.04 15.34
N THR A 142 17.46 -17.72 14.26
CA THR A 142 16.49 -16.61 14.22
C THR A 142 15.40 -16.77 15.27
N LYS A 143 14.84 -17.99 15.44
CA LYS A 143 13.86 -18.27 16.50
C LYS A 143 14.42 -18.01 17.90
N LYS A 144 15.67 -18.46 18.14
CA LYS A 144 16.34 -18.27 19.43
C LYS A 144 16.58 -16.78 19.72
N GLU A 145 17.12 -16.02 18.76
CA GLU A 145 17.35 -14.58 18.89
C GLU A 145 16.05 -13.82 19.15
N LEU A 146 14.97 -14.18 18.45
CA LEU A 146 13.66 -13.58 18.66
C LEU A 146 13.17 -13.82 20.08
N ILE A 147 13.23 -15.06 20.58
CA ILE A 147 12.85 -15.40 21.95
C ILE A 147 13.68 -14.62 22.99
N GLU A 148 14.99 -14.45 22.76
CA GLU A 148 15.88 -13.72 23.66
C GLU A 148 15.54 -12.22 23.75
N VAL A 149 15.12 -11.60 22.64
CA VAL A 149 14.84 -10.15 22.60
C VAL A 149 13.43 -9.80 23.05
N ILE A 150 12.40 -10.53 22.57
CA ILE A 150 10.99 -10.17 22.83
C ILE A 150 10.35 -10.98 23.97
N GLY A 151 11.01 -12.03 24.46
CA GLY A 151 10.50 -12.90 25.51
C GLY A 151 9.49 -13.94 25.02
N ILE A 152 9.40 -15.05 25.76
CA ILE A 152 8.54 -16.20 25.41
C ILE A 152 7.04 -15.85 25.50
N GLU A 153 6.65 -14.96 26.42
CA GLU A 153 5.24 -14.61 26.63
C GLU A 153 4.64 -13.92 25.39
N VAL A 154 5.36 -12.96 24.81
CA VAL A 154 4.96 -12.30 23.55
C VAL A 154 4.96 -13.32 22.40
N TRP A 155 5.93 -14.23 22.37
CA TRP A 155 6.05 -15.25 21.31
C TRP A 155 4.86 -16.21 21.25
N ILE A 156 4.28 -16.54 22.41
CA ILE A 156 3.12 -17.45 22.52
C ILE A 156 1.83 -16.75 22.07
N ASP A 157 1.64 -15.46 22.37
CA ASP A 157 0.44 -14.72 21.95
C ASP A 157 0.33 -14.58 20.43
N TYR A 158 1.46 -14.51 19.72
CA TYR A 158 1.47 -14.31 18.27
C TYR A 158 1.25 -15.59 17.44
N HIS A 159 1.37 -16.81 18.00
CA HIS A 159 1.06 -18.08 17.30
C HIS A 159 1.55 -18.17 15.82
N ILE A 160 2.71 -17.58 15.48
CA ILE A 160 3.14 -17.35 14.07
C ILE A 160 3.48 -18.64 13.28
N PHE A 161 3.45 -19.83 13.87
CA PHE A 161 3.90 -21.05 13.15
C PHE A 161 3.08 -22.33 13.32
N LYS A 162 1.81 -22.27 13.75
CA LYS A 162 0.97 -23.50 13.76
C LYS A 162 0.45 -23.95 12.38
N LEU A 163 0.87 -23.32 11.27
CA LEU A 163 0.49 -23.70 9.90
C LEU A 163 1.70 -23.89 8.96
N LEU A 164 2.82 -24.37 9.48
CA LEU A 164 3.86 -25.04 8.69
C LEU A 164 4.12 -26.44 9.23
#